data_AF-E3NUL3-F1
#
_entry.id   AF-E3NUL3-F1
#
_cell.length_a   1.000
_cell.length_b   1.000
_cell.length_c   1.000
_cell.angle_alpha   90.00
_cell.angle_beta   90.00
_cell.angle_gamma   90.00
#
_symmetry.space_group_name_H-M   'P 1'
#
loop_
_entity.id
_entity.type
_entity.pdbx_description
1 polymer ?
#
loop_
_entity_poly.entity_id
_entity_poly.type
_entity_poly.pdbx_seq_one_letter_code
_entity_poly.pdbx_strand_id
1 'polypeptide(L)'
;MPNEMPTLRLILKTICNSKTNQIFPEGPYGIIDSYGNRWVQQRRYAIHILRDFGLGKNLMEEKVLSEVVAMIDRLKGMMNDVDMQSIFDASVGSIINNLMFGYRFDESNMHEFLELKKRMNKHFKMAAEPMAGLVGMYPWLGHFPFFKTYKTVIVDNWTSLLKMFREQAEEKLATIDYDSDEYSDYVEAFLKERKKHEHEEGYGGYE
;
A
#
# COMPACT_ATOMS: atom_id res chain seq x y z
N MET A 1 21.84 -29.23 -21.18
CA MET A 1 22.04 -29.18 -19.72
C MET A 1 20.92 -28.36 -19.08
N PRO A 2 19.88 -28.97 -18.51
CA PRO A 2 18.82 -28.20 -17.85
C PRO A 2 18.52 -28.77 -16.45
N ASN A 3 19.05 -28.19 -15.36
CA ASN A 3 18.53 -28.50 -14.00
C ASN A 3 19.07 -27.64 -12.84
N GLU A 4 19.07 -26.30 -12.95
CA GLU A 4 19.38 -25.43 -11.78
C GLU A 4 18.27 -24.45 -11.34
N MET A 5 17.07 -24.53 -11.94
CA MET A 5 15.92 -23.69 -11.54
C MET A 5 14.88 -24.29 -10.55
N PRO A 6 14.90 -25.57 -10.12
CA PRO A 6 13.94 -26.05 -9.11
C PRO A 6 14.16 -25.39 -7.74
N THR A 7 15.42 -25.19 -7.35
CA THR A 7 15.82 -24.81 -5.99
C THR A 7 15.46 -23.37 -5.65
N LEU A 8 15.67 -22.42 -6.57
CA LEU A 8 15.26 -21.02 -6.36
C LEU A 8 13.74 -20.87 -6.31
N ARG A 9 12.99 -21.61 -7.14
CA ARG A 9 11.53 -21.64 -7.06
C ARG A 9 11.05 -22.25 -5.76
N LEU A 10 11.69 -23.31 -5.28
CA LEU A 10 11.35 -23.96 -4.01
C LEU A 10 11.70 -23.07 -2.81
N ILE A 11 12.81 -22.33 -2.87
CA ILE A 11 13.24 -21.38 -1.85
C ILE A 11 12.28 -20.19 -1.82
N LEU A 12 11.95 -19.59 -2.96
CA LEU A 12 10.93 -18.53 -3.05
C LEU A 12 9.56 -19.02 -2.56
N LYS A 13 9.16 -20.23 -2.95
CA LYS A 13 7.90 -20.83 -2.52
C LYS A 13 7.89 -21.16 -1.02
N THR A 14 9.03 -21.54 -0.43
CA THR A 14 9.18 -21.79 1.02
C THR A 14 9.25 -20.49 1.83
N ILE A 15 9.91 -19.45 1.30
CA ILE A 15 9.95 -18.10 1.88
C ILE A 15 8.54 -17.48 1.86
N CYS A 16 7.80 -17.64 0.76
CA CYS A 16 6.41 -17.18 0.63
C CYS A 16 5.41 -18.02 1.45
N ASN A 17 5.46 -19.37 1.37
CA ASN A 17 4.45 -20.23 1.99
C ASN A 17 4.57 -20.38 3.51
N SER A 18 5.76 -20.21 4.11
CA SER A 18 5.92 -20.51 5.54
C SER A 18 5.48 -19.37 6.47
N LYS A 19 5.17 -18.17 5.96
CA LYS A 19 5.15 -16.96 6.79
C LYS A 19 4.08 -15.91 6.53
N THR A 20 3.21 -16.06 5.54
CA THR A 20 2.06 -15.16 5.37
C THR A 20 0.95 -15.41 6.38
N ASN A 21 0.76 -16.64 6.85
CA ASN A 21 -0.41 -17.02 7.66
C ASN A 21 -0.53 -16.37 9.05
N GLN A 22 0.51 -15.70 9.57
CA GLN A 22 0.42 -14.95 10.84
C GLN A 22 -0.03 -13.49 10.67
N ILE A 23 0.07 -12.93 9.45
CA ILE A 23 -0.29 -11.53 9.15
C ILE A 23 -1.49 -11.49 8.18
N PHE A 24 -1.54 -12.45 7.26
CA PHE A 24 -2.60 -12.66 6.28
C PHE A 24 -2.99 -14.15 6.27
N PRO A 25 -4.06 -14.54 6.98
CA PRO A 25 -4.47 -15.94 7.15
C PRO A 25 -4.70 -16.69 5.85
N GLU A 26 -5.02 -15.96 4.77
CA GLU A 26 -5.42 -16.49 3.47
C GLU A 26 -4.32 -16.34 2.39
N GLY A 27 -3.07 -16.05 2.80
CA GLY A 27 -1.90 -15.95 1.92
C GLY A 27 -1.51 -14.50 1.60
N PRO A 28 -0.49 -14.27 0.75
CA PRO A 28 -0.07 -12.91 0.43
C PRO A 28 -1.06 -12.20 -0.51
N TYR A 29 -1.28 -10.92 -0.22
CA TYR A 29 -2.22 -10.03 -0.91
C TYR A 29 -1.51 -8.81 -1.49
N GLY A 30 -2.23 -8.07 -2.34
CA GLY A 30 -1.72 -6.89 -2.99
C GLY A 30 -0.71 -7.20 -4.09
N ILE A 31 -0.19 -6.16 -4.74
CA ILE A 31 0.68 -6.31 -5.91
C ILE A 31 2.13 -6.65 -5.52
N ILE A 32 2.55 -6.30 -4.30
CA ILE A 32 3.92 -6.45 -3.83
C ILE A 32 4.19 -7.89 -3.36
N ASP A 33 3.31 -8.45 -2.53
CA ASP A 33 3.55 -9.74 -1.88
C ASP A 33 2.92 -10.92 -2.63
N SER A 34 1.86 -10.70 -3.43
CA SER A 34 1.16 -11.79 -4.12
C SER A 34 1.97 -12.38 -5.27
N TYR A 35 1.57 -13.59 -5.69
CA TYR A 35 2.22 -14.32 -6.77
C TYR A 35 1.21 -15.06 -7.66
N GLY A 36 1.69 -15.53 -8.82
CA GLY A 36 0.89 -16.33 -9.76
C GLY A 36 -0.26 -15.54 -10.38
N ASN A 37 -1.40 -16.21 -10.61
CA ASN A 37 -2.56 -15.60 -11.26
C ASN A 37 -3.14 -14.43 -10.47
N ARG A 38 -3.10 -14.50 -9.12
CA ARG A 38 -3.55 -13.43 -8.22
C ARG A 38 -2.77 -12.13 -8.49
N TRP A 39 -1.45 -12.20 -8.56
CA TRP A 39 -0.60 -11.06 -8.91
C TRP A 39 -0.92 -10.50 -10.29
N VAL A 40 -1.09 -11.37 -11.30
CA VAL A 40 -1.40 -10.93 -12.67
C VAL A 40 -2.74 -10.18 -12.72
N GLN A 41 -3.77 -10.70 -12.05
CA GLN A 41 -5.10 -10.10 -11.98
C GLN A 41 -5.04 -8.74 -11.28
N GLN A 42 -4.52 -8.69 -10.05
CA GLN A 42 -4.45 -7.46 -9.26
C GLN A 42 -3.61 -6.38 -9.95
N ARG A 43 -2.47 -6.75 -10.55
CA ARG A 43 -1.62 -5.79 -11.29
C ARG A 43 -2.32 -5.26 -12.54
N ARG A 44 -2.98 -6.12 -13.31
CA ARG A 44 -3.71 -5.70 -14.52
C ARG A 44 -4.85 -4.75 -14.16
N TYR A 45 -5.63 -5.13 -13.15
CA TYR A 45 -6.73 -4.33 -12.63
C TYR A 45 -6.22 -2.97 -12.16
N ALA A 46 -5.17 -2.93 -11.33
CA ALA A 46 -4.68 -1.67 -10.80
C ALA A 46 -4.16 -0.72 -11.89
N ILE A 47 -3.44 -1.24 -12.88
CA ILE A 47 -2.98 -0.43 -14.02
C ILE A 47 -4.16 0.08 -14.85
N HIS A 48 -5.20 -0.72 -15.04
CA HIS A 48 -6.41 -0.30 -15.74
C HIS A 48 -7.04 0.91 -15.05
N ILE A 49 -7.37 0.77 -13.77
CA ILE A 49 -8.00 1.84 -12.97
C ILE A 49 -7.12 3.09 -12.91
N LEU A 50 -5.80 2.94 -12.70
CA LEU A 50 -4.89 4.09 -12.69
C LEU A 50 -4.87 4.83 -14.04
N ARG A 51 -4.99 4.13 -15.18
CA ARG A 51 -5.09 4.75 -16.51
C ARG A 51 -6.41 5.48 -16.70
N ASP A 52 -7.49 5.00 -16.08
CA ASP A 52 -8.78 5.70 -16.07
C ASP A 52 -8.68 7.01 -15.28
N PHE A 53 -7.95 7.01 -14.15
CA PHE A 53 -7.61 8.21 -13.39
C PHE A 53 -6.52 9.10 -14.01
N GLY A 54 -6.07 8.79 -15.23
CA GLY A 54 -5.18 9.66 -15.98
C GLY A 54 -3.71 9.25 -15.99
N LEU A 55 -3.31 8.11 -15.43
CA LEU A 55 -1.93 7.64 -15.52
C LEU A 55 -1.48 7.56 -17.00
N GLY A 56 -0.50 8.38 -17.36
CA GLY A 56 -0.01 8.51 -18.74
C GLY A 56 -0.88 9.37 -19.67
N LYS A 57 -1.79 10.18 -19.11
CA LYS A 57 -2.65 11.14 -19.82
C LYS A 57 -2.53 12.54 -19.17
N ASN A 58 -2.98 13.58 -19.86
CA ASN A 58 -2.95 14.97 -19.38
C ASN A 58 -3.69 15.17 -18.04
N LEU A 59 -4.70 14.36 -17.76
CA LEU A 59 -5.44 14.43 -16.49
C LEU A 59 -4.54 14.25 -15.25
N MET A 60 -3.53 13.37 -15.32
CA MET A 60 -2.58 13.21 -14.21
C MET A 60 -1.64 14.41 -14.12
N GLU A 61 -1.23 14.97 -15.26
CA GLU A 61 -0.42 16.19 -15.29
C GLU A 61 -1.14 17.35 -14.60
N GLU A 62 -2.43 17.54 -14.88
CA GLU A 62 -3.25 18.55 -14.21
C GLU A 62 -3.32 18.35 -12.68
N LYS A 63 -3.49 17.10 -12.21
CA LYS A 63 -3.45 16.77 -10.78
C LYS A 63 -2.10 17.11 -10.15
N VAL A 64 -1.00 16.77 -10.82
CA VAL A 64 0.36 17.08 -10.34
C VAL A 64 0.60 18.58 -10.30
N LEU A 65 0.25 19.30 -11.37
CA LEU A 65 0.42 20.76 -11.45
C LEU A 65 -0.41 21.48 -10.39
N SER A 66 -1.64 21.04 -10.14
CA SER A 66 -2.49 21.57 -9.07
C SER A 66 -1.81 21.45 -7.69
N GLU A 67 -1.21 20.30 -7.40
CA GLU A 67 -0.48 20.10 -6.14
C GLU A 67 0.82 20.91 -6.07
N VAL A 68 1.53 21.08 -7.19
CA VAL A 68 2.72 21.94 -7.27
C VAL A 68 2.37 23.40 -6.98
N VAL A 69 1.26 23.90 -7.52
CA VAL A 69 0.78 25.27 -7.20
C VAL A 69 0.48 25.39 -5.70
N ALA A 70 -0.25 24.43 -5.12
CA ALA A 70 -0.54 24.42 -3.69
C ALA A 70 0.75 24.36 -2.83
N MET A 71 1.74 23.59 -3.27
CA MET A 71 3.05 23.49 -2.63
C MET A 71 3.80 24.83 -2.64
N ILE A 72 3.81 25.52 -3.79
CA ILE A 72 4.45 26.83 -3.94
C ILE A 72 3.76 27.87 -3.04
N ASP A 73 2.43 27.83 -2.93
CA ASP A 73 1.70 28.76 -2.08
C ASP A 73 1.96 28.52 -0.59
N ARG A 74 2.11 27.25 -0.16
CA ARG A 74 2.58 26.92 1.20
C ARG A 74 3.98 27.49 1.46
N LEU A 75 4.89 27.37 0.50
CA LEU A 75 6.26 27.87 0.61
C LEU A 75 6.32 29.40 0.74
N LYS A 76 5.49 30.13 -0.01
CA LYS A 76 5.43 31.62 0.08
C LYS A 76 5.05 32.11 1.48
N GLY A 77 4.28 31.33 2.23
CA GLY A 77 3.88 31.65 3.60
C GLY A 77 4.96 31.36 4.65
N MET A 78 6.07 30.71 4.29
CA MET A 78 7.14 30.33 5.21
C MET A 78 8.28 31.35 5.17
N MET A 79 8.62 31.92 6.33
CA MET A 79 9.67 32.95 6.46
C MET A 79 11.01 32.44 7.01
N ASN A 80 11.12 31.15 7.35
CA ASN A 80 12.26 30.55 8.07
C ASN A 80 12.81 29.32 7.33
N ASP A 81 13.86 28.69 7.87
CA ASP A 81 14.39 27.41 7.39
C ASP A 81 13.28 26.37 7.20
N VAL A 82 13.15 25.89 5.97
CA VAL A 82 12.09 24.97 5.55
C VAL A 82 12.66 23.58 5.31
N ASP A 83 12.04 22.57 5.92
CA ASP A 83 12.27 21.18 5.54
C ASP A 83 11.55 20.86 4.22
N MET A 84 12.28 21.06 3.11
CA MET A 84 11.78 20.77 1.77
C MET A 84 11.35 19.31 1.59
N GLN A 85 11.99 18.35 2.28
CA GLN A 85 11.63 16.95 2.14
C GLN A 85 10.24 16.68 2.71
N SER A 86 9.90 17.28 3.85
CA SER A 86 8.55 17.17 4.40
C SER A 86 7.48 17.73 3.47
N ILE A 87 7.76 18.84 2.80
CA ILE A 87 6.85 19.46 1.84
C ILE A 87 6.65 18.57 0.61
N PHE A 88 7.73 18.07 0.02
CA PHE A 88 7.64 17.15 -1.12
C PHE A 88 6.88 15.88 -0.76
N ASP A 89 7.18 15.29 0.40
CA ASP A 89 6.52 14.07 0.84
C ASP A 89 5.02 14.30 1.03
N ALA A 90 4.61 15.45 1.60
CA ALA A 90 3.20 15.80 1.75
C ALA A 90 2.51 15.98 0.40
N SER A 91 3.14 16.65 -0.57
CA SER A 91 2.58 16.82 -1.91
C SER A 91 2.44 15.49 -2.66
N VAL A 92 3.45 14.62 -2.61
CA VAL A 92 3.36 13.28 -3.21
C VAL A 92 2.29 12.45 -2.51
N GLY A 93 2.26 12.50 -1.16
CA GLY A 93 1.23 11.86 -0.34
C GLY A 93 -0.18 12.30 -0.73
N SER A 94 -0.40 13.60 -0.91
CA SER A 94 -1.68 14.17 -1.37
C SER A 94 -2.11 13.65 -2.73
N ILE A 95 -1.19 13.57 -3.70
CA ILE A 95 -1.50 13.05 -5.04
C ILE A 95 -1.91 11.58 -4.95
N ILE A 96 -1.14 10.76 -4.23
CA ILE A 96 -1.45 9.34 -4.04
C ILE A 96 -2.78 9.17 -3.32
N ASN A 97 -3.01 9.92 -2.24
CA ASN A 97 -4.23 9.82 -1.45
C ASN A 97 -5.46 10.29 -2.23
N ASN A 98 -5.31 11.30 -3.08
CA ASN A 98 -6.38 11.74 -3.98
C ASN A 98 -6.73 10.66 -5.00
N LEU A 99 -5.75 9.93 -5.52
CA LEU A 99 -6.01 8.79 -6.42
C LEU A 99 -6.64 7.60 -5.69
N MET A 100 -6.25 7.36 -4.45
CA MET A 100 -6.70 6.19 -3.67
C MET A 100 -8.07 6.38 -3.01
N PHE A 101 -8.30 7.55 -2.41
CA PHE A 101 -9.45 7.86 -1.55
C PHE A 101 -10.15 9.18 -1.92
N GLY A 102 -9.75 9.84 -3.01
CA GLY A 102 -10.45 11.02 -3.52
C GLY A 102 -10.24 12.31 -2.72
N TYR A 103 -9.31 12.35 -1.77
CA TYR A 103 -8.99 13.56 -1.00
C TYR A 103 -7.49 13.81 -0.86
N ARG A 104 -7.11 15.07 -0.67
CA ARG A 104 -5.73 15.52 -0.47
C ARG A 104 -5.45 15.88 0.99
N PHE A 105 -4.16 15.92 1.37
CA PHE A 105 -3.79 16.39 2.70
C PHE A 105 -3.67 17.91 2.74
N ASP A 106 -4.38 18.52 3.69
CA ASP A 106 -4.34 19.94 4.04
C ASP A 106 -4.05 20.12 5.54
N GLU A 107 -4.12 21.35 6.04
CA GLU A 107 -3.80 21.66 7.43
C GLU A 107 -4.68 20.90 8.44
N SER A 108 -5.93 20.56 8.08
CA SER A 108 -6.87 19.89 8.97
C SER A 108 -6.54 18.41 9.20
N ASN A 109 -6.04 17.73 8.18
CA ASN A 109 -5.76 16.28 8.19
C ASN A 109 -4.26 15.94 8.00
N MET A 110 -3.36 16.94 8.00
CA MET A 110 -1.91 16.73 7.87
C MET A 110 -1.34 15.76 8.92
N HIS A 111 -1.95 15.71 10.11
CA HIS A 111 -1.54 14.82 11.19
C HIS A 111 -1.66 13.34 10.80
N GLU A 112 -2.66 12.96 10.00
CA GLU A 112 -2.84 11.60 9.47
C GLU A 112 -1.68 11.22 8.56
N PHE A 113 -1.31 12.11 7.64
CA PHE A 113 -0.19 11.91 6.73
C PHE A 113 1.13 11.76 7.50
N LEU A 114 1.38 12.60 8.50
CA LEU A 114 2.59 12.55 9.31
C LEU A 114 2.66 11.23 10.10
N GLU A 115 1.54 10.73 10.62
CA GLU A 115 1.48 9.43 11.28
C GLU A 115 1.76 8.29 10.29
N LEU A 116 1.13 8.32 9.11
CA LEU A 116 1.33 7.34 8.03
C LEU A 116 2.80 7.29 7.63
N LYS A 117 3.40 8.45 7.33
CA LYS A 117 4.81 8.61 6.96
C LYS A 117 5.73 8.11 8.07
N LYS A 118 5.46 8.45 9.33
CA LYS A 118 6.26 7.98 10.48
C LYS A 118 6.26 6.45 10.59
N ARG A 119 5.10 5.81 10.46
CA ARG A 119 4.96 4.34 10.52
C ARG A 119 5.62 3.67 9.33
N MET A 120 5.45 4.22 8.14
CA MET A 120 6.07 3.74 6.92
C MET A 120 7.60 3.84 6.96
N ASN A 121 8.15 4.97 7.40
CA ASN A 121 9.58 5.15 7.60
C ASN A 121 10.15 4.18 8.64
N LYS A 122 9.44 3.97 9.75
CA LYS A 122 9.82 2.97 10.76
C LYS A 122 9.83 1.56 10.16
N HIS A 123 8.84 1.20 9.35
CA HIS A 123 8.78 -0.09 8.69
C HIS A 123 9.94 -0.29 7.73
N PHE A 124 10.19 0.66 6.82
CA PHE A 124 11.31 0.57 5.86
C PHE A 124 12.66 0.51 6.56
N LYS A 125 12.86 1.31 7.62
CA LYS A 125 14.09 1.25 8.41
C LYS A 125 14.30 -0.13 9.02
N MET A 126 13.26 -0.70 9.65
CA MET A 126 13.34 -2.05 10.22
C MET A 126 13.56 -3.12 9.14
N ALA A 127 12.85 -3.03 8.01
CA ALA A 127 13.00 -3.98 6.91
C ALA A 127 14.40 -3.95 6.27
N ALA A 128 15.07 -2.79 6.27
CA ALA A 128 16.43 -2.62 5.77
C ALA A 128 17.51 -3.09 6.75
N GLU A 129 17.18 -3.32 8.03
CA GLU A 129 18.15 -3.83 9.00
C GLU A 129 18.53 -5.30 8.69
N PRO A 130 19.81 -5.68 8.85
CA PRO A 130 20.24 -7.07 8.63
C PRO A 130 19.44 -8.09 9.48
N MET A 131 18.96 -7.64 10.65
CA MET A 131 18.17 -8.45 11.56
C MET A 131 16.83 -8.89 10.95
N ALA A 132 16.16 -8.02 10.18
CA ALA A 132 14.94 -8.37 9.47
C ALA A 132 15.19 -9.45 8.41
N GLY A 133 16.30 -9.33 7.68
CA GLY A 133 16.74 -10.37 6.73
C GLY A 133 16.99 -11.72 7.42
N LEU A 134 17.67 -11.73 8.57
CA LEU A 134 17.93 -12.95 9.35
C LEU A 134 16.64 -13.61 9.85
N VAL A 135 15.72 -12.84 10.43
CA VAL A 135 14.41 -13.34 10.88
C VAL A 135 13.57 -13.82 9.69
N GLY A 136 13.69 -13.16 8.54
CA GLY A 136 13.04 -13.54 7.28
C GLY A 136 13.54 -14.89 6.75
N MET A 137 14.86 -15.06 6.62
CA MET A 137 15.49 -16.28 6.11
C MET A 137 15.40 -17.46 7.08
N TYR A 138 15.48 -17.21 8.38
CA TYR A 138 15.51 -18.26 9.40
C TYR A 138 14.33 -18.13 10.39
N PRO A 139 13.13 -18.60 10.00
CA PRO A 139 11.90 -18.56 10.82
C PRO A 139 12.07 -19.04 12.26
N TRP A 140 12.86 -20.08 12.46
CA TRP A 140 13.05 -20.71 13.76
C TRP A 140 13.70 -19.77 14.77
N LEU A 141 14.44 -18.74 14.33
CA LEU A 141 15.00 -17.71 15.20
C LEU A 141 13.93 -16.99 16.02
N GLY A 142 12.69 -16.92 15.52
CA GLY A 142 11.56 -16.30 16.23
C GLY A 142 11.16 -16.99 17.55
N HIS A 143 11.72 -18.15 17.88
CA HIS A 143 11.51 -18.79 19.18
C HIS A 143 12.39 -18.18 20.29
N PHE A 144 13.48 -17.51 19.93
CA PHE A 144 14.33 -16.84 20.92
C PHE A 144 13.71 -15.51 21.35
N PRO A 145 13.80 -15.14 22.64
CA PRO A 145 13.14 -13.95 23.19
C PRO A 145 13.46 -12.66 22.42
N PHE A 146 14.72 -12.45 22.04
CA PHE A 146 15.15 -11.25 21.32
C PHE A 146 14.48 -11.12 19.94
N PHE A 147 14.57 -12.17 19.13
CA PHE A 147 14.00 -12.20 17.78
C PHE A 147 12.47 -12.23 17.81
N LYS A 148 11.86 -12.82 18.84
CA LYS A 148 10.41 -12.76 19.07
C LYS A 148 9.95 -11.32 19.26
N THR A 149 10.58 -10.58 20.16
CA THR A 149 10.27 -9.16 20.39
C THR A 149 10.48 -8.32 19.12
N TYR A 150 11.60 -8.53 18.43
CA TYR A 150 11.89 -7.84 17.16
C TYR A 150 10.80 -8.09 16.11
N LYS A 151 10.41 -9.36 15.93
CA LYS A 151 9.33 -9.75 15.01
C LYS A 151 8.01 -9.10 15.39
N THR A 152 7.62 -9.14 16.68
CA THR A 152 6.38 -8.52 17.16
C THR A 152 6.33 -7.03 16.85
N VAL A 153 7.41 -6.29 17.10
CA VAL A 153 7.46 -4.85 16.81
C VAL A 153 7.28 -4.55 15.31
N ILE A 154 7.89 -5.35 14.43
CA ILE A 154 7.73 -5.20 12.97
C ILE A 154 6.28 -5.47 12.55
N VAL A 155 5.72 -6.58 13.03
CA VAL A 155 4.35 -6.99 12.71
C VAL A 155 3.35 -5.96 13.23
N ASP A 156 3.47 -5.53 14.48
CA ASP A 156 2.55 -4.55 15.08
C ASP A 156 2.58 -3.21 14.33
N ASN A 157 3.78 -2.77 13.91
CA ASN A 157 3.92 -1.54 13.13
C ASN A 157 3.23 -1.67 11.76
N TRP A 158 3.39 -2.81 11.08
CA TRP A 158 2.76 -3.09 9.80
C TRP A 158 1.24 -3.23 9.92
N THR A 159 0.76 -3.97 10.91
CA THR A 159 -0.68 -4.12 11.21
C THR A 159 -1.32 -2.77 11.52
N SER A 160 -0.64 -1.91 12.28
CA SER A 160 -1.12 -0.56 12.56
C SER A 160 -1.19 0.31 11.30
N LEU A 161 -0.19 0.20 10.41
CA LEU A 161 -0.20 0.91 9.12
C LEU A 161 -1.38 0.47 8.25
N LEU A 162 -1.61 -0.84 8.14
CA LEU A 162 -2.74 -1.41 7.41
C LEU A 162 -4.09 -1.01 8.02
N LYS A 163 -4.15 -0.86 9.34
CA LYS A 163 -5.36 -0.39 10.03
C LYS A 163 -5.79 1.00 9.58
N MET A 164 -4.85 1.93 9.39
CA MET A 164 -5.16 3.28 8.89
C MET A 164 -5.79 3.24 7.50
N PHE A 165 -5.24 2.43 6.58
CA PHE A 165 -5.84 2.25 5.25
C PHE A 165 -7.21 1.55 5.30
N ARG A 166 -7.39 0.61 6.25
CA ARG A 166 -8.67 -0.06 6.45
C ARG A 166 -9.75 0.92 6.93
N GLU A 167 -9.43 1.77 7.89
CA GLU A 167 -10.36 2.80 8.40
C GLU A 167 -10.82 3.73 7.27
N GLN A 168 -9.89 4.21 6.43
CA GLN A 168 -10.24 5.02 5.26
C GLN A 168 -11.11 4.25 4.23
N ALA A 169 -10.82 2.96 4.02
CA ALA A 169 -11.63 2.12 3.13
C ALA A 169 -13.04 1.85 3.69
N GLU A 170 -13.20 1.73 5.01
CA GLU A 170 -14.49 1.55 5.68
C GLU A 170 -15.35 2.82 5.60
N GLU A 171 -14.76 4.01 5.79
CA GLU A 171 -15.44 5.29 5.57
C GLU A 171 -15.95 5.43 4.14
N LYS A 172 -15.15 5.01 3.16
CA LYS A 172 -15.58 4.95 1.76
C LYS A 172 -16.71 3.96 1.58
N LEU A 173 -16.59 2.75 2.13
CA LEU A 173 -17.62 1.72 2.01
C LEU A 173 -19.00 2.20 2.52
N ALA A 174 -19.04 3.07 3.53
CA ALA A 174 -20.27 3.65 4.06
C ALA A 174 -20.95 4.67 3.12
N THR A 175 -20.24 5.19 2.12
CA THR A 175 -20.72 6.27 1.22
C THR A 175 -20.84 5.85 -0.24
N ILE A 176 -20.40 4.64 -0.61
CA ILE A 176 -20.41 4.16 -2.00
C ILE A 176 -21.83 3.89 -2.50
N ASP A 177 -22.13 4.50 -3.65
CA ASP A 177 -23.28 4.15 -4.46
C ASP A 177 -22.92 2.99 -5.41
N TYR A 178 -23.42 1.80 -5.11
CA TYR A 178 -23.16 0.60 -5.92
C TYR A 178 -24.00 0.50 -7.19
N ASP A 179 -25.02 1.35 -7.35
CA ASP A 179 -25.92 1.31 -8.51
C ASP A 179 -25.38 2.18 -9.68
N SER A 180 -24.41 3.04 -9.39
CA SER A 180 -23.67 3.83 -10.39
C SER A 180 -22.43 3.09 -10.90
N ASP A 181 -22.20 3.16 -12.22
CA ASP A 181 -20.96 2.69 -12.85
C ASP A 181 -19.79 3.69 -12.71
N GLU A 182 -20.04 4.90 -12.22
CA GLU A 182 -19.01 5.92 -12.01
C GLU A 182 -18.25 5.67 -10.70
N TYR A 183 -16.95 5.94 -10.68
CA TYR A 183 -16.14 5.88 -9.47
C TYR A 183 -15.18 7.06 -9.42
N SER A 184 -14.97 7.59 -8.22
CA SER A 184 -14.21 8.82 -7.98
C SER A 184 -12.78 8.57 -7.54
N ASP A 185 -12.50 7.38 -7.02
CA ASP A 185 -11.17 6.94 -6.56
C ASP A 185 -10.95 5.44 -6.75
N TYR A 186 -9.69 5.01 -6.57
CA TYR A 186 -9.29 3.63 -6.76
C TYR A 186 -10.03 2.66 -5.82
N VAL A 187 -10.23 3.05 -4.56
CA VAL A 187 -10.84 2.17 -3.56
C VAL A 187 -12.31 1.95 -3.88
N GLU A 188 -13.04 2.98 -4.28
CA GLU A 188 -14.41 2.86 -4.77
C GLU A 188 -14.49 1.92 -5.97
N ALA A 189 -13.64 2.12 -6.99
CA ALA A 189 -13.59 1.25 -8.15
C ALA A 189 -13.35 -0.22 -7.74
N PHE A 190 -12.36 -0.44 -6.88
CA PHE A 190 -12.00 -1.76 -6.36
C PHE A 190 -13.15 -2.41 -5.56
N LEU A 191 -13.84 -1.66 -4.72
CA LEU A 191 -14.95 -2.18 -3.92
C LEU A 191 -16.15 -2.55 -4.80
N LYS A 192 -16.44 -1.77 -5.84
CA LYS A 192 -17.46 -2.09 -6.85
C LYS A 192 -17.10 -3.35 -7.64
N GLU A 193 -15.86 -3.46 -8.10
CA GLU A 193 -15.38 -4.66 -8.79
C GLU A 193 -15.48 -5.90 -7.90
N ARG A 194 -15.04 -5.80 -6.64
CA ARG A 194 -15.14 -6.90 -5.68
C ARG A 194 -16.58 -7.36 -5.49
N LYS A 195 -17.54 -6.43 -5.39
CA LYS A 195 -18.98 -6.76 -5.27
C LYS A 195 -19.51 -7.48 -6.50
N LYS A 196 -19.07 -7.10 -7.72
CA LYS A 196 -19.49 -7.77 -8.97
C LYS A 196 -19.09 -9.25 -9.00
N HIS A 197 -17.97 -9.60 -8.35
CA HIS A 197 -17.41 -10.95 -8.36
C HIS A 197 -17.56 -11.71 -7.03
N GLU A 198 -18.38 -11.21 -6.09
CA GLU A 198 -18.57 -11.83 -4.76
C GLU A 198 -19.11 -13.27 -4.82
N HIS A 199 -19.75 -13.65 -5.93
CA HIS A 199 -20.30 -14.99 -6.15
C HIS A 199 -19.44 -15.88 -7.07
N GLU A 200 -18.29 -15.40 -7.54
CA GLU A 200 -17.41 -16.15 -8.45
C GLU A 200 -16.25 -16.79 -7.67
N GLU A 201 -16.36 -18.10 -7.39
CA GLU A 201 -15.29 -18.84 -6.72
C GLU A 201 -13.97 -18.78 -7.51
N GLY A 202 -12.93 -18.22 -6.89
CA GLY A 202 -11.59 -18.11 -7.47
C GLY A 202 -11.37 -16.89 -8.38
N TYR A 203 -12.35 -16.01 -8.54
CA TYR A 203 -12.15 -14.74 -9.26
C TYR A 203 -11.54 -13.68 -8.34
N GLY A 204 -10.34 -13.22 -8.70
CA GLY A 204 -9.83 -11.93 -8.26
C GLY A 204 -8.84 -11.91 -7.11
N GLY A 205 -8.70 -12.98 -6.33
CA GLY A 205 -7.82 -12.96 -5.16
C GLY A 205 -8.03 -11.70 -4.29
N TYR A 206 -9.29 -11.28 -4.20
CA TYR A 206 -9.80 -10.15 -3.44
C TYR A 206 -10.44 -10.61 -2.11
N GLU A 207 -10.23 -11.89 -1.76
CA GLU A 207 -10.58 -12.51 -0.47
C GLU A 207 -9.84 -11.81 0.69
#